data_AF-A0AAE1PUC8-F1
#
_entry.id   AF-A0AAE1PUC8-F1
#
_cell.length_a   1.000
_cell.length_b   1.000
_cell.length_c   1.000
_cell.angle_alpha   90.00
_cell.angle_beta   90.00
_cell.angle_gamma   90.00
#
_symmetry.space_group_name_H-M   'P 1'
#
loop_
_entity.id
_entity.type
_entity.pdbx_description
1 polymer ?
#
loop_
_entity_poly.entity_id
_entity_poly.type
_entity_poly.pdbx_seq_one_letter_code
_entity_poly.pdbx_strand_id
1 'polypeptide(L)'
;MKSSEPDIKSPEQSESSQNEQTQDPIPPSLDDNTTKPPPICRFYQRNVFQGCRTGRHGKGCNYEHPVVCWRYLNQGPNNAKGCQLGKKCSKYHPLLCRTAVSTERNPATTNPDASFCQNDANTNGLATTARTTACTMELQPGTSSTLHDEVGSWGEQLTLFIGNIQGLLPRMFSQKVHMLSELSHQENALAICLTEPHLNDTIGDSEIQMKNLQPNRVDRIGRKKGGVITYVMDKFASLTEVLLGESNSFVEVLALHITPLNLVLVNLYRPPACENEYFRPIITKLDALLENLSSPMPELACYKAPIPRDRKAIMRKRSKLHSRIRHCNNDHDKRSMQDKVERLEEQLKKSHRCERTRDETHAVEAIQTNYKYFFKYVKKWGIVNAAVGPLVNTDGEVINNLHQISKTKVSEESVIDLQYADDAAYVGCTAERLQQTLNVVADTYRHAGLNINTTKTEVLSMTEPPHEPTSFHINDIALKNVTHFTTSAQF
;
A
#
# COMPACT_ATOMS: atom_id res chain seq x y z
N MET A 1 -72.22 -10.76 25.87
CA MET A 1 -72.25 -11.25 27.27
C MET A 1 -70.91 -10.91 27.93
N LYS A 2 -70.82 -10.90 29.28
CA LYS A 2 -69.63 -10.44 30.02
C LYS A 2 -68.78 -11.61 30.55
N SER A 3 -67.46 -11.46 30.53
CA SER A 3 -66.48 -12.12 31.41
C SER A 3 -65.05 -11.68 31.01
N SER A 4 -64.06 -11.50 31.90
CA SER A 4 -64.02 -11.04 33.31
C SER A 4 -62.55 -10.96 33.76
N GLU A 5 -62.15 -9.89 34.44
CA GLU A 5 -60.81 -9.70 35.03
C GLU A 5 -60.65 -10.45 36.38
N PRO A 6 -59.41 -10.64 36.85
CA PRO A 6 -59.01 -10.06 38.16
C PRO A 6 -57.56 -9.49 38.13
N ASP A 7 -57.26 -8.24 38.48
CA ASP A 7 -57.43 -7.51 39.77
C ASP A 7 -56.48 -7.97 40.91
N ILE A 8 -56.14 -7.05 41.85
CA ILE A 8 -55.48 -7.24 43.18
C ILE A 8 -53.95 -7.54 43.15
N LYS A 9 -53.04 -6.90 43.92
CA LYS A 9 -53.13 -5.88 45.00
C LYS A 9 -51.82 -5.07 45.19
N SER A 10 -51.91 -3.89 45.82
CA SER A 10 -50.81 -3.21 46.56
C SER A 10 -51.05 -3.29 48.08
N PRO A 11 -50.06 -2.94 48.93
CA PRO A 11 -50.35 -1.91 49.94
C PRO A 11 -49.18 -0.97 50.34
N GLU A 12 -49.57 0.23 50.81
CA GLU A 12 -49.05 1.06 51.93
C GLU A 12 -47.53 1.37 52.03
N GLN A 13 -47.06 2.62 52.08
CA GLN A 13 -47.41 3.85 52.85
C GLN A 13 -46.90 3.91 54.31
N SER A 14 -46.18 4.99 54.62
CA SER A 14 -46.27 5.76 55.88
C SER A 14 -45.59 7.13 55.69
N GLU A 15 -46.10 8.15 56.38
CA GLU A 15 -45.66 9.55 56.27
C GLU A 15 -45.13 10.08 57.61
N SER A 16 -44.27 11.11 57.58
CA SER A 16 -44.06 12.18 58.60
C SER A 16 -42.61 12.74 58.52
N SER A 17 -42.29 13.95 58.97
CA SER A 17 -43.09 15.18 59.10
C SER A 17 -42.15 16.39 59.11
N GLN A 18 -42.71 17.58 58.87
CA GLN A 18 -42.02 18.88 58.78
C GLN A 18 -41.10 19.21 59.97
N ASN A 19 -40.03 19.97 59.70
CA ASN A 19 -39.71 21.15 60.51
C ASN A 19 -38.92 22.19 59.70
N GLU A 20 -39.28 23.47 59.81
CA GLU A 20 -38.56 24.60 59.20
C GLU A 20 -37.80 25.37 60.29
N GLN A 21 -36.53 25.70 60.05
CA GLN A 21 -35.82 26.73 60.82
C GLN A 21 -34.95 27.59 59.90
N THR A 22 -35.29 28.87 59.85
CA THR A 22 -34.54 29.92 59.14
C THR A 22 -33.25 30.25 59.88
N GLN A 23 -32.15 30.37 59.15
CA GLN A 23 -30.90 30.95 59.64
C GLN A 23 -30.33 31.91 58.59
N ASP A 24 -29.72 32.99 59.06
CA ASP A 24 -29.17 34.05 58.20
C ASP A 24 -27.95 33.59 57.38
N PRO A 25 -27.69 34.19 56.21
CA PRO A 25 -26.61 33.77 55.32
C PRO A 25 -25.23 34.03 55.91
N ILE A 26 -24.59 32.97 56.42
CA ILE A 26 -23.16 32.95 56.74
C ILE A 26 -22.37 33.28 55.46
N PRO A 27 -21.41 34.22 55.49
CA PRO A 27 -20.60 34.53 54.31
C PRO A 27 -19.79 33.27 53.92
N PRO A 28 -19.70 32.94 52.61
CA PRO A 28 -19.09 31.70 52.17
C PRO A 28 -17.61 31.64 52.60
N SER A 29 -17.25 30.54 53.26
CA SER A 29 -15.86 30.19 53.53
C SER A 29 -15.07 30.14 52.22
N LEU A 30 -13.81 30.57 52.25
CA LEU A 30 -12.91 30.43 51.11
C LEU A 30 -12.63 28.95 50.88
N ASP A 31 -13.39 28.34 49.96
CA ASP A 31 -13.16 26.97 49.52
C ASP A 31 -11.72 26.83 49.02
N ASP A 32 -10.98 25.86 49.59
CA ASP A 32 -9.65 25.47 49.12
C ASP A 32 -9.75 24.63 47.84
N ASN A 33 -10.42 25.22 46.84
CA ASN A 33 -10.60 24.71 45.50
C ASN A 33 -9.25 24.80 44.77
N THR A 34 -8.39 23.83 45.08
CA THR A 34 -7.06 23.59 44.49
C THR A 34 -7.16 23.23 43.01
N THR A 35 -7.54 24.24 42.23
CA THR A 35 -7.68 24.21 40.78
C THR A 35 -6.36 23.79 40.17
N LYS A 36 -6.34 22.57 39.62
CA LYS A 36 -5.15 21.97 39.01
C LYS A 36 -4.64 22.93 37.92
N PRO A 37 -3.33 23.27 37.91
CA PRO A 37 -2.82 24.29 36.99
C PRO A 37 -3.12 23.90 35.54
N PRO A 38 -3.47 24.87 34.67
CA PRO A 38 -3.90 24.60 33.32
C PRO A 38 -2.80 23.86 32.54
N PRO A 39 -3.13 22.87 31.71
CA PRO A 39 -2.10 22.10 31.00
C PRO A 39 -1.24 23.00 30.09
N ILE A 40 0.06 22.71 30.01
CA ILE A 40 1.02 23.46 29.19
C ILE A 40 0.67 23.32 27.70
N CYS A 41 0.71 24.42 26.96
CA CYS A 41 0.35 24.49 25.54
C CYS A 41 1.13 23.48 24.66
N ARG A 42 0.40 22.61 23.94
CA ARG A 42 0.97 21.54 23.10
C ARG A 42 1.91 22.03 21.99
N PHE A 43 1.73 23.25 21.51
CA PHE A 43 2.62 23.87 20.53
C PHE A 43 3.91 24.39 21.19
N TYR A 44 3.80 24.94 22.40
CA TYR A 44 4.93 25.40 23.21
C TYR A 44 5.84 24.25 23.68
N GLN A 45 5.25 23.13 24.13
CA GLN A 45 5.97 21.89 24.50
C GLN A 45 6.89 21.35 23.39
N ARG A 46 6.64 21.73 22.13
CA ARG A 46 7.38 21.29 20.94
C ARG A 46 8.44 22.28 20.48
N ASN A 47 8.72 23.33 21.25
CA ASN A 47 9.71 24.37 20.93
C ASN A 47 9.42 25.14 19.62
N VAL A 48 8.19 25.09 19.11
CA VAL A 48 7.77 25.85 17.92
C VAL A 48 7.46 27.28 18.35
N PHE A 49 8.50 28.07 18.62
CA PHE A 49 8.41 29.41 19.24
C PHE A 49 7.51 30.41 18.49
N GLN A 50 7.27 30.20 17.20
CA GLN A 50 6.38 31.03 16.37
C GLN A 50 4.98 30.39 16.12
N GLY A 51 4.74 29.16 16.61
CA GLY A 51 3.64 28.31 16.14
C GLY A 51 2.33 28.36 16.93
N CYS A 52 2.24 29.13 18.02
CA CYS A 52 0.97 29.32 18.74
C CYS A 52 0.18 30.47 18.08
N ARG A 53 -0.86 30.14 17.31
CA ARG A 53 -1.63 31.08 16.47
C ARG A 53 -2.23 32.30 17.22
N THR A 54 -2.36 32.27 18.54
CA THR A 54 -2.90 33.39 19.34
C THR A 54 -1.84 34.43 19.77
N GLY A 55 -0.54 34.13 19.59
CA GLY A 55 0.52 35.15 19.56
C GLY A 55 1.12 35.58 20.90
N ARG A 56 2.32 35.05 21.21
CA ARG A 56 3.21 35.41 22.35
C ARG A 56 2.59 35.13 23.74
N HIS A 57 3.38 35.33 24.81
CA HIS A 57 2.94 35.08 26.18
C HIS A 57 1.72 35.96 26.53
N GLY A 58 0.71 35.37 27.17
CA GLY A 58 -0.39 36.08 27.84
C GLY A 58 -1.59 36.51 26.98
N LYS A 59 -1.58 36.34 25.65
CA LYS A 59 -2.71 36.74 24.79
C LYS A 59 -3.51 35.55 24.25
N GLY A 60 -4.67 35.30 24.87
CA GLY A 60 -5.74 34.48 24.29
C GLY A 60 -5.49 32.97 24.14
N CYS A 61 -4.58 32.37 24.90
CA CYS A 61 -4.41 30.91 24.91
C CYS A 61 -4.83 30.32 26.26
N ASN A 62 -5.78 29.38 26.25
CA ASN A 62 -6.34 28.72 27.45
C ASN A 62 -5.40 27.66 28.06
N TYR A 63 -4.09 27.73 27.76
CA TYR A 63 -3.07 26.74 28.12
C TYR A 63 -1.82 27.45 28.64
N GLU A 64 -1.13 26.84 29.60
CA GLU A 64 0.00 27.50 30.27
C GLU A 64 1.22 27.65 29.35
N HIS A 65 1.95 28.74 29.58
CA HIS A 65 3.20 29.09 28.91
C HIS A 65 4.29 29.43 29.95
N PRO A 66 4.78 28.43 30.72
CA PRO A 66 5.76 28.64 31.79
C PRO A 66 7.12 29.07 31.26
N VAL A 67 7.79 29.99 31.96
CA VAL A 67 9.07 30.58 31.55
C VAL A 67 10.14 29.51 31.31
N VAL A 68 10.67 29.43 30.09
CA VAL A 68 11.71 28.44 29.71
C VAL A 68 13.02 28.67 30.47
N CYS A 69 13.68 27.58 30.86
CA CYS A 69 15.02 27.62 31.43
C CYS A 69 16.06 27.84 30.32
N TRP A 70 16.48 29.10 30.12
CA TRP A 70 17.51 29.47 29.14
C TRP A 70 18.84 28.69 29.28
N ARG A 71 19.27 28.34 30.50
CA ARG A 71 20.48 27.49 30.70
C ARG A 71 20.27 26.07 30.16
N TYR A 72 19.07 25.50 30.32
CA TYR A 72 18.74 24.20 29.74
C TYR A 72 18.59 24.27 28.21
N LEU A 73 17.98 25.34 27.69
CA LEU A 73 17.75 25.52 26.26
C LEU A 73 19.07 25.68 25.47
N ASN A 74 20.01 26.48 25.98
CA ASN A 74 21.26 26.80 25.26
C ASN A 74 22.40 25.80 25.52
N GLN A 75 22.43 25.17 26.69
CA GLN A 75 23.57 24.38 27.18
C GLN A 75 23.17 22.99 27.70
N GLY A 76 21.87 22.66 27.65
CA GLY A 76 21.36 21.35 28.04
C GLY A 76 21.47 21.01 29.53
N PRO A 77 21.32 19.72 29.87
CA PRO A 77 21.61 19.19 31.20
C PRO A 77 23.05 18.68 31.34
N ASN A 78 23.78 18.40 30.25
CA ASN A 78 25.07 17.72 30.30
C ASN A 78 26.28 18.68 30.39
N ASN A 79 26.12 19.96 30.05
CA ASN A 79 27.20 20.95 30.13
C ASN A 79 27.33 21.52 31.56
N ALA A 80 28.55 21.79 32.02
CA ALA A 80 28.82 22.39 33.33
C ALA A 80 28.15 23.77 33.53
N LYS A 81 27.90 24.52 32.45
CA LYS A 81 27.18 25.82 32.48
C LYS A 81 25.64 25.66 32.39
N GLY A 82 25.17 24.46 31.99
CA GLY A 82 23.78 24.10 31.77
C GLY A 82 22.94 23.93 33.05
N CYS A 83 21.67 23.55 32.90
CA CYS A 83 20.75 23.47 34.04
C CYS A 83 20.73 22.09 34.72
N GLN A 84 21.59 21.95 35.73
CA GLN A 84 21.72 20.72 36.53
C GLN A 84 20.51 20.40 37.44
N LEU A 85 19.57 21.34 37.65
CA LEU A 85 18.41 21.13 38.52
C LEU A 85 17.37 20.15 37.96
N GLY A 86 17.39 19.88 36.65
CA GLY A 86 16.45 18.95 36.00
C GLY A 86 14.98 19.26 36.35
N LYS A 87 14.25 18.26 36.88
CA LYS A 87 12.84 18.41 37.32
C LYS A 87 12.65 19.35 38.52
N LYS A 88 13.72 19.72 39.25
CA LYS A 88 13.67 20.68 40.37
C LYS A 88 13.91 22.14 39.93
N CYS A 89 14.05 22.41 38.62
CA CYS A 89 14.15 23.78 38.13
C CYS A 89 12.78 24.48 38.22
N SER A 90 12.75 25.71 38.74
CA SER A 90 11.56 26.59 38.73
C SER A 90 11.23 27.18 37.36
N LYS A 91 11.95 26.78 36.30
CA LYS A 91 11.77 27.20 34.91
C LYS A 91 11.59 25.98 34.00
N TYR A 92 10.74 26.09 32.99
CA TYR A 92 10.33 24.98 32.16
C TYR A 92 11.48 24.40 31.32
N HIS A 93 11.60 23.07 31.32
CA HIS A 93 12.53 22.30 30.49
C HIS A 93 11.75 21.61 29.36
N PRO A 94 11.82 22.09 28.10
CA PRO A 94 11.12 21.45 26.97
C PRO A 94 11.64 20.04 26.67
N LEU A 95 10.78 19.21 26.08
CA LEU A 95 11.10 17.83 25.68
C LEU A 95 11.92 17.78 24.39
N LEU A 96 13.19 18.17 24.49
CA LEU A 96 14.18 18.05 23.44
C LEU A 96 14.68 16.59 23.32
N CYS A 97 14.95 16.14 22.08
CA CYS A 97 15.61 14.84 21.87
C CYS A 97 17.05 14.90 22.39
N ARG A 98 17.53 13.86 23.10
CA ARG A 98 18.88 13.85 23.71
C ARG A 98 20.01 14.12 22.70
N THR A 99 19.86 13.67 21.46
CA THR A 99 20.82 13.92 20.36
C THR A 99 20.84 15.38 19.88
N ALA A 100 19.71 16.09 19.98
CA ALA A 100 19.61 17.50 19.57
C ALA A 100 20.15 18.50 20.62
N VAL A 101 20.66 18.00 21.74
CA VAL A 101 21.18 18.79 22.89
C VAL A 101 22.65 18.45 23.19
N SER A 102 23.21 17.44 22.52
CA SER A 102 24.58 16.94 22.74
C SER A 102 25.56 17.27 21.61
N THR A 103 25.08 17.80 20.48
CA THR A 103 25.93 18.34 19.42
C THR A 103 26.43 19.74 19.77
N GLU A 104 27.74 19.88 19.96
CA GLU A 104 28.39 21.18 20.13
C GLU A 104 28.25 22.01 18.86
N ARG A 105 27.68 23.22 18.98
CA ARG A 105 27.56 24.15 17.84
C ARG A 105 28.87 24.92 17.69
N ASN A 106 29.64 24.59 16.66
CA ASN A 106 30.80 25.37 16.27
C ASN A 106 30.37 26.80 15.87
N PRO A 107 30.91 27.87 16.47
CA PRO A 107 30.41 29.24 16.29
C PRO A 107 31.05 29.93 15.06
N ALA A 108 30.96 29.32 13.89
CA ALA A 108 31.63 29.82 12.67
C ALA A 108 30.85 29.52 11.37
N THR A 109 29.75 30.25 11.14
CA THR A 109 29.26 30.77 9.84
C THR A 109 27.94 31.49 10.08
N THR A 110 27.93 32.82 9.92
CA THR A 110 26.69 33.61 9.78
C THR A 110 26.48 33.94 8.31
N ASN A 111 25.35 33.55 7.72
CA ASN A 111 24.89 34.14 6.47
C ASN A 111 23.34 34.25 6.50
N PRO A 112 22.74 35.44 6.33
CA PRO A 112 21.34 35.66 6.70
C PRO A 112 20.38 35.88 5.52
N ASP A 113 20.52 35.16 4.40
CA ASP A 113 19.59 35.26 3.26
C ASP A 113 19.08 33.89 2.77
N ALA A 114 17.76 33.71 2.84
CA ALA A 114 16.99 32.63 2.21
C ALA A 114 15.50 33.05 2.18
N SER A 115 15.12 33.83 1.17
CA SER A 115 13.75 34.31 0.97
C SER A 115 12.79 33.15 0.66
N PHE A 116 11.64 33.12 1.35
CA PHE A 116 10.68 32.01 1.28
C PHE A 116 9.60 32.30 0.22
N CYS A 117 9.84 31.89 -1.03
CA CYS A 117 8.84 31.98 -2.10
C CYS A 117 7.82 30.84 -2.01
N GLN A 118 6.54 31.19 -2.03
CA GLN A 118 5.44 30.27 -2.36
C GLN A 118 5.25 30.26 -3.88
N ASN A 119 4.74 29.17 -4.45
CA ASN A 119 3.71 29.14 -5.52
C ASN A 119 3.32 27.70 -5.91
N ASP A 120 2.23 27.57 -6.67
CA ASP A 120 1.40 26.38 -6.82
C ASP A 120 1.67 25.50 -8.06
N ALA A 121 1.45 24.18 -7.91
CA ALA A 121 0.98 23.20 -8.91
C ALA A 121 0.69 21.86 -8.17
N ASN A 122 -0.29 21.00 -8.45
CA ASN A 122 -1.29 20.81 -9.51
C ASN A 122 -0.82 20.26 -10.88
N THR A 123 -0.44 18.97 -10.91
CA THR A 123 -0.33 18.10 -12.11
C THR A 123 -0.56 16.62 -11.74
N ASN A 124 -0.75 15.71 -12.73
CA ASN A 124 -1.23 14.33 -12.55
C ASN A 124 -0.33 13.24 -13.20
N GLY A 125 -0.21 12.05 -12.58
CA GLY A 125 0.46 10.81 -13.07
C GLY A 125 0.28 9.66 -12.05
N LEU A 126 -0.05 8.37 -12.30
CA LEU A 126 0.46 7.30 -13.21
C LEU A 126 1.85 6.76 -12.77
N ALA A 127 2.20 5.46 -12.67
CA ALA A 127 1.52 4.13 -12.78
C ALA A 127 2.21 3.09 -11.81
N THR A 128 1.82 1.86 -11.41
CA THR A 128 0.87 0.75 -11.77
C THR A 128 1.30 -0.19 -12.93
N THR A 129 1.56 -1.52 -12.78
CA THR A 129 1.32 -2.46 -11.64
C THR A 129 2.37 -3.59 -11.50
N ALA A 130 3.08 -3.61 -10.37
CA ALA A 130 3.19 -4.80 -9.51
C ALA A 130 2.98 -4.29 -8.07
N ARG A 131 3.87 -4.62 -7.11
CA ARG A 131 4.29 -3.59 -6.13
C ARG A 131 5.38 -2.65 -6.65
N THR A 132 5.62 -2.69 -7.96
CA THR A 132 6.40 -1.68 -8.68
C THR A 132 5.73 -0.33 -8.56
N THR A 133 6.41 0.59 -7.89
CA THR A 133 6.09 2.02 -7.92
C THR A 133 7.00 2.66 -8.95
N ALA A 134 6.43 3.41 -9.89
CA ALA A 134 7.21 4.36 -10.68
C ALA A 134 7.67 5.50 -9.77
N CYS A 135 8.96 5.80 -9.77
CA CYS A 135 9.51 7.01 -9.21
C CYS A 135 10.16 7.79 -10.35
N THR A 136 9.60 8.95 -10.65
CA THR A 136 10.10 9.83 -11.70
C THR A 136 11.19 10.73 -11.12
N MET A 137 12.30 10.91 -11.83
CA MET A 137 13.40 11.78 -11.41
C MET A 137 13.70 12.82 -12.49
N GLU A 138 13.70 14.10 -12.09
CA GLU A 138 14.18 15.21 -12.91
C GLU A 138 15.64 15.49 -12.55
N LEU A 139 16.56 14.96 -13.36
CA LEU A 139 17.99 15.20 -13.17
C LEU A 139 18.31 16.65 -13.54
N GLN A 140 18.96 17.39 -12.64
CA GLN A 140 19.50 18.71 -12.97
C GLN A 140 20.85 18.56 -13.70
N PRO A 141 21.13 19.35 -14.75
CA PRO A 141 22.34 19.22 -15.54
C PRO A 141 23.59 19.56 -14.71
N GLY A 142 24.44 18.56 -14.48
CA GLY A 142 25.70 18.71 -13.77
C GLY A 142 26.75 19.48 -14.58
N THR A 143 27.57 20.29 -13.90
CA THR A 143 28.49 21.29 -14.51
C THR A 143 29.80 20.72 -15.07
N SER A 144 29.90 19.41 -15.35
CA SER A 144 31.14 18.77 -15.85
C SER A 144 31.25 18.88 -17.38
N SER A 145 32.03 19.85 -17.86
CA SER A 145 32.03 20.36 -19.24
C SER A 145 32.77 19.51 -20.30
N THR A 146 32.84 18.19 -20.15
CA THR A 146 33.60 17.30 -21.08
C THR A 146 32.86 16.04 -21.52
N LEU A 147 31.59 15.85 -21.13
CA LEU A 147 30.74 14.72 -21.56
C LEU A 147 29.39 15.16 -22.16
N HIS A 148 29.08 16.46 -22.17
CA HIS A 148 27.78 16.97 -22.63
C HIS A 148 27.51 16.79 -24.14
N ASP A 149 28.56 16.68 -24.97
CA ASP A 149 28.40 16.63 -26.43
C ASP A 149 27.88 15.27 -26.95
N GLU A 150 28.16 14.16 -26.26
CA GLU A 150 27.51 12.86 -26.52
C GLU A 150 26.24 12.68 -25.66
N VAL A 151 26.19 13.31 -24.48
CA VAL A 151 25.05 13.28 -23.55
C VAL A 151 24.08 14.43 -23.88
N GLY A 152 23.74 14.55 -25.17
CA GLY A 152 23.02 15.71 -25.71
C GLY A 152 21.59 15.89 -25.20
N SER A 153 21.30 17.07 -24.63
CA SER A 153 19.96 17.63 -24.41
C SER A 153 18.89 16.66 -23.84
N TRP A 154 19.21 15.92 -22.77
CA TRP A 154 18.25 15.05 -22.07
C TRP A 154 17.19 15.85 -21.29
N GLY A 155 16.25 16.45 -22.01
CA GLY A 155 14.94 16.85 -21.49
C GLY A 155 13.98 15.66 -21.32
N GLU A 156 14.46 14.43 -21.54
CA GLU A 156 13.69 13.21 -21.30
C GLU A 156 13.58 12.91 -19.81
N GLN A 157 12.35 12.86 -19.33
CA GLN A 157 12.02 12.52 -17.96
C GLN A 157 12.28 11.01 -17.71
N LEU A 158 13.21 10.68 -16.82
CA LEU A 158 13.63 9.30 -16.56
C LEU A 158 12.80 8.62 -15.47
N THR A 159 12.29 7.42 -15.78
CA THR A 159 11.50 6.61 -14.86
C THR A 159 12.34 5.54 -14.17
N LEU A 160 12.22 5.43 -12.85
CA LEU A 160 12.81 4.36 -12.04
C LEU A 160 11.70 3.46 -11.48
N PHE A 161 11.71 2.18 -11.86
CA PHE A 161 10.72 1.19 -11.40
C PHE A 161 11.24 0.41 -10.18
N ILE A 162 10.54 0.45 -9.05
CA ILE A 162 10.99 -0.21 -7.80
C ILE A 162 9.88 -1.07 -7.21
N GLY A 163 10.08 -2.39 -7.10
CA GLY A 163 9.02 -3.31 -6.72
C GLY A 163 9.42 -4.65 -6.07
N ASN A 164 8.40 -5.46 -5.83
CA ASN A 164 8.50 -6.85 -5.37
C ASN A 164 7.68 -7.70 -6.34
N ILE A 165 8.33 -8.68 -6.98
CA ILE A 165 7.80 -9.37 -8.18
C ILE A 165 7.24 -10.78 -7.88
N GLN A 166 7.59 -11.36 -6.74
CA GLN A 166 7.13 -12.68 -6.26
C GLN A 166 7.31 -13.80 -7.30
N GLY A 167 8.57 -14.04 -7.66
CA GLY A 167 9.00 -14.91 -8.75
C GLY A 167 8.93 -14.20 -10.10
N LEU A 168 10.08 -13.95 -10.71
CA LEU A 168 10.18 -13.34 -12.04
C LEU A 168 9.82 -14.35 -13.14
N LEU A 169 10.37 -15.57 -13.06
CA LEU A 169 10.01 -16.71 -13.90
C LEU A 169 9.30 -17.81 -13.08
N PRO A 170 8.01 -17.66 -12.73
CA PRO A 170 7.23 -18.77 -12.22
C PRO A 170 7.02 -19.81 -13.34
N ARG A 171 7.20 -21.11 -13.05
CA ARG A 171 7.14 -22.24 -14.00
C ARG A 171 5.90 -22.32 -14.92
N MET A 172 4.83 -21.59 -14.59
CA MET A 172 3.56 -21.56 -15.33
C MET A 172 3.40 -20.30 -16.22
N PHE A 173 4.18 -19.23 -15.99
CA PHE A 173 3.96 -17.91 -16.61
C PHE A 173 5.27 -17.11 -16.79
N SER A 174 5.97 -17.32 -17.91
CA SER A 174 7.13 -16.50 -18.31
C SER A 174 6.79 -15.04 -18.69
N GLN A 175 5.50 -14.76 -18.93
CA GLN A 175 4.97 -13.46 -19.40
C GLN A 175 5.38 -12.24 -18.55
N LYS A 176 5.77 -12.42 -17.27
CA LYS A 176 6.24 -11.31 -16.42
C LYS A 176 7.44 -10.56 -17.01
N VAL A 177 8.39 -11.27 -17.64
CA VAL A 177 9.58 -10.64 -18.24
C VAL A 177 9.17 -9.78 -19.44
N HIS A 178 8.29 -10.29 -20.30
CA HIS A 178 7.72 -9.56 -21.44
C HIS A 178 6.96 -8.30 -20.99
N MET A 179 6.02 -8.44 -20.06
CA MET A 179 5.20 -7.33 -19.55
C MET A 179 6.06 -6.22 -18.91
N LEU A 180 7.13 -6.59 -18.21
CA LEU A 180 8.09 -5.62 -17.64
C LEU A 180 8.90 -4.93 -18.75
N SER A 181 9.35 -5.67 -19.77
CA SER A 181 10.09 -5.13 -20.91
C SER A 181 9.24 -4.21 -21.80
N GLU A 182 7.93 -4.45 -21.91
CA GLU A 182 6.99 -3.53 -22.58
C GLU A 182 6.79 -2.26 -21.75
N LEU A 183 6.54 -2.40 -20.45
CA LEU A 183 6.32 -1.28 -19.54
C LEU A 183 7.56 -0.37 -19.45
N SER A 184 8.77 -0.94 -19.41
CA SER A 184 10.01 -0.16 -19.42
C SER A 184 10.27 0.57 -20.74
N HIS A 185 9.81 0.02 -21.86
CA HIS A 185 9.90 0.69 -23.15
C HIS A 185 8.88 1.83 -23.27
N GLN A 186 7.66 1.63 -22.78
CA GLN A 186 6.58 2.63 -22.79
C GLN A 186 6.89 3.85 -21.91
N GLU A 187 7.54 3.65 -20.77
CA GLU A 187 7.73 4.68 -19.73
C GLU A 187 9.20 5.16 -19.65
N ASN A 188 10.01 4.90 -20.70
CA ASN A 188 11.43 5.26 -20.84
C ASN A 188 12.28 4.95 -19.59
N ALA A 189 12.18 3.72 -19.07
CA ALA A 189 12.71 3.39 -17.75
C ALA A 189 14.24 3.28 -17.74
N LEU A 190 14.88 4.12 -16.93
CA LEU A 190 16.32 4.08 -16.64
C LEU A 190 16.75 2.74 -16.03
N ALA A 191 15.94 2.24 -15.09
CA ALA A 191 16.22 0.99 -14.37
C ALA A 191 14.95 0.36 -13.77
N ILE A 192 15.03 -0.95 -13.49
CA ILE A 192 13.99 -1.73 -12.79
C ILE A 192 14.60 -2.49 -11.61
N CYS A 193 14.43 -1.98 -10.39
CA CYS A 193 14.84 -2.62 -9.14
C CYS A 193 13.73 -3.55 -8.60
N LEU A 194 13.91 -4.87 -8.70
CA LEU A 194 12.97 -5.87 -8.22
C LEU A 194 13.53 -6.67 -7.03
N THR A 195 12.65 -6.96 -6.08
CA THR A 195 12.87 -7.86 -4.94
C THR A 195 12.00 -9.11 -5.08
N GLU A 196 12.41 -10.23 -4.47
CA GLU A 196 11.76 -11.56 -4.65
C GLU A 196 11.67 -12.02 -6.13
N PRO A 197 12.74 -11.96 -6.95
CA PRO A 197 12.73 -12.56 -8.29
C PRO A 197 12.75 -14.11 -8.24
N HIS A 198 13.15 -14.72 -7.12
CA HIS A 198 13.20 -16.18 -6.92
C HIS A 198 14.05 -16.95 -7.94
N LEU A 199 15.05 -16.28 -8.52
CA LEU A 199 16.03 -16.86 -9.43
C LEU A 199 17.09 -17.66 -8.67
N ASN A 200 17.87 -18.42 -9.43
CA ASN A 200 19.00 -19.21 -8.96
C ASN A 200 19.98 -19.48 -10.12
N ASP A 201 21.14 -20.02 -9.76
CA ASP A 201 22.20 -20.54 -10.63
C ASP A 201 21.75 -21.34 -11.86
N THR A 202 20.65 -22.09 -11.78
CA THR A 202 20.13 -22.87 -12.93
C THR A 202 19.36 -22.05 -13.98
N ILE A 203 19.20 -20.74 -13.79
CA ILE A 203 18.52 -19.83 -14.74
C ILE A 203 19.56 -18.84 -15.29
N GLY A 204 19.83 -18.91 -16.59
CA GLY A 204 20.76 -18.02 -17.27
C GLY A 204 20.17 -16.61 -17.47
N ASP A 205 21.01 -15.58 -17.50
CA ASP A 205 20.54 -14.20 -17.69
C ASP A 205 19.83 -14.00 -19.04
N SER A 206 20.16 -14.80 -20.05
CA SER A 206 19.45 -14.88 -21.33
C SER A 206 17.97 -15.28 -21.23
N GLU A 207 17.56 -16.00 -20.19
CA GLU A 207 16.15 -16.38 -19.96
C GLU A 207 15.31 -15.24 -19.35
N ILE A 208 15.98 -14.28 -18.72
CA ILE A 208 15.37 -13.11 -18.05
C ILE A 208 15.71 -11.79 -18.74
N GLN A 209 16.38 -11.84 -19.89
CA GLN A 209 16.80 -10.68 -20.66
C GLN A 209 15.59 -9.85 -21.10
N MET A 210 15.67 -8.54 -20.90
CA MET A 210 14.67 -7.59 -21.39
C MET A 210 15.24 -6.79 -22.55
N LYS A 211 14.38 -6.26 -23.42
CA LYS A 211 14.82 -5.44 -24.55
C LYS A 211 15.32 -4.09 -24.02
N ASN A 212 16.50 -3.67 -24.47
CA ASN A 212 17.17 -2.41 -24.08
C ASN A 212 17.54 -2.31 -22.58
N LEU A 213 17.66 -3.43 -21.86
CA LEU A 213 17.90 -3.48 -20.41
C LEU A 213 18.81 -4.65 -19.99
N GLN A 214 19.99 -4.38 -19.43
CA GLN A 214 20.88 -5.40 -18.88
C GLN A 214 20.52 -5.77 -17.43
N PRO A 215 20.37 -7.07 -17.10
CA PRO A 215 20.16 -7.52 -15.73
C PRO A 215 21.47 -7.51 -14.92
N ASN A 216 21.40 -7.01 -13.68
CA ASN A 216 22.40 -7.25 -12.64
C ASN A 216 21.66 -7.90 -11.46
N ARG A 217 22.13 -9.02 -10.91
CA ARG A 217 21.38 -9.77 -9.89
C ARG A 217 22.22 -10.35 -8.75
N VAL A 218 21.56 -10.57 -7.62
CA VAL A 218 22.09 -11.30 -6.46
C VAL A 218 21.04 -12.33 -6.06
N ASP A 219 21.31 -13.59 -6.38
CA ASP A 219 20.44 -14.71 -6.05
C ASP A 219 20.62 -15.12 -4.58
N ARG A 220 19.59 -15.75 -3.99
CA ARG A 220 19.64 -16.18 -2.59
C ARG A 220 20.39 -17.50 -2.44
N ILE A 221 21.51 -17.46 -1.73
CA ILE A 221 22.29 -18.65 -1.36
C ILE A 221 21.53 -19.49 -0.32
N GLY A 222 21.59 -20.82 -0.42
CA GLY A 222 21.20 -21.76 0.64
C GLY A 222 19.71 -21.90 0.98
N ARG A 223 18.81 -21.07 0.41
CA ARG A 223 17.37 -21.13 0.70
C ARG A 223 16.52 -20.86 -0.54
N LYS A 224 15.48 -21.67 -0.73
CA LYS A 224 14.46 -21.49 -1.79
C LYS A 224 13.72 -20.15 -1.59
N LYS A 225 13.56 -19.39 -2.68
CA LYS A 225 12.92 -18.06 -2.77
C LYS A 225 13.66 -16.93 -2.04
N GLY A 226 14.03 -15.90 -2.79
CA GLY A 226 14.63 -14.66 -2.33
C GLY A 226 15.17 -13.85 -3.50
N GLY A 227 16.24 -13.10 -3.26
CA GLY A 227 17.03 -12.41 -4.27
C GLY A 227 16.67 -10.95 -4.49
N VAL A 228 17.56 -10.26 -5.20
CA VAL A 228 17.33 -8.95 -5.81
C VAL A 228 17.86 -8.96 -7.24
N ILE A 229 17.19 -8.24 -8.14
CA ILE A 229 17.63 -8.01 -9.51
C ILE A 229 17.36 -6.55 -9.89
N THR A 230 18.34 -5.89 -10.48
CA THR A 230 18.24 -4.53 -10.99
C THR A 230 18.59 -4.53 -12.46
N TYR A 231 17.62 -4.23 -13.31
CA TYR A 231 17.85 -3.96 -14.72
C TYR A 231 18.31 -2.52 -14.90
N VAL A 232 19.25 -2.25 -15.80
CA VAL A 232 19.70 -0.90 -16.18
C VAL A 232 19.69 -0.75 -17.69
N MET A 233 19.25 0.40 -18.21
CA MET A 233 19.12 0.64 -19.66
C MET A 233 20.45 0.42 -20.39
N ASP A 234 20.44 -0.31 -21.50
CA ASP A 234 21.65 -0.80 -22.19
C ASP A 234 22.70 0.29 -22.46
N LYS A 235 22.25 1.51 -22.83
CA LYS A 235 23.11 2.68 -23.08
C LYS A 235 23.97 3.11 -21.87
N PHE A 236 23.59 2.72 -20.67
CA PHE A 236 24.31 2.96 -19.42
C PHE A 236 24.95 1.70 -18.83
N ALA A 237 24.65 0.51 -19.34
CA ALA A 237 25.07 -0.75 -18.71
C ALA A 237 26.60 -0.93 -18.69
N SER A 238 27.30 -0.58 -19.77
CA SER A 238 28.77 -0.55 -19.83
C SER A 238 29.42 0.56 -18.99
N LEU A 239 28.61 1.49 -18.48
CA LEU A 239 29.01 2.64 -17.66
C LEU A 239 28.47 2.52 -16.23
N THR A 240 28.00 1.31 -15.85
CA THR A 240 27.44 0.97 -14.55
C THR A 240 28.38 0.04 -13.79
N GLU A 241 28.82 0.44 -12.60
CA GLU A 241 29.68 -0.34 -11.72
C GLU A 241 28.87 -1.07 -10.65
N VAL A 242 29.20 -2.34 -10.35
CA VAL A 242 28.60 -3.10 -9.24
C VAL A 242 29.40 -2.83 -7.95
N LEU A 243 28.96 -1.86 -7.15
CA LEU A 243 29.63 -1.47 -5.91
C LEU A 243 29.48 -2.51 -4.78
N LEU A 244 28.36 -3.25 -4.76
CA LEU A 244 28.09 -4.29 -3.74
C LEU A 244 27.10 -5.31 -4.27
N GLY A 245 27.41 -6.60 -4.15
CA GLY A 245 26.48 -7.70 -4.41
C GLY A 245 26.61 -8.78 -3.33
N GLU A 246 25.63 -8.89 -2.43
CA GLU A 246 25.74 -9.69 -1.22
C GLU A 246 24.43 -10.44 -0.89
N SER A 247 24.54 -11.74 -0.60
CA SER A 247 23.47 -12.54 0.04
C SER A 247 24.02 -13.25 1.28
N ASN A 248 23.30 -13.18 2.39
CA ASN A 248 23.58 -13.99 3.58
C ASN A 248 22.46 -15.02 3.86
N SER A 249 21.85 -15.55 2.79
CA SER A 249 20.69 -16.47 2.82
C SER A 249 19.39 -15.88 3.40
N PHE A 250 19.44 -14.73 4.07
CA PHE A 250 18.27 -14.04 4.62
C PHE A 250 18.06 -12.68 3.96
N VAL A 251 19.10 -11.86 3.88
CA VAL A 251 19.07 -10.52 3.30
C VAL A 251 19.92 -10.52 2.04
N GLU A 252 19.40 -9.87 1.00
CA GLU A 252 20.11 -9.64 -0.25
C GLU A 252 20.20 -8.13 -0.54
N VAL A 253 21.36 -7.67 -0.99
CA VAL A 253 21.56 -6.29 -1.47
C VAL A 253 22.39 -6.28 -2.76
N LEU A 254 22.00 -5.39 -3.66
CA LEU A 254 22.72 -5.02 -4.87
C LEU A 254 22.80 -3.49 -4.92
N ALA A 255 24.01 -2.94 -4.94
CA ALA A 255 24.27 -1.52 -5.16
C ALA A 255 24.99 -1.33 -6.50
N LEU A 256 24.40 -0.51 -7.37
CA LEU A 256 24.95 -0.15 -8.68
C LEU A 256 25.26 1.35 -8.73
N HIS A 257 26.33 1.75 -9.38
CA HIS A 257 26.69 3.14 -9.64
C HIS A 257 26.66 3.43 -11.14
N ILE A 258 25.72 4.27 -11.58
CA ILE A 258 25.61 4.71 -12.98
C ILE A 258 26.45 5.98 -13.12
N THR A 259 27.72 5.80 -13.50
CA THR A 259 28.75 6.85 -13.48
C THR A 259 28.37 8.13 -14.24
N PRO A 260 27.80 8.07 -15.47
CA PRO A 260 27.43 9.29 -16.22
C PRO A 260 26.33 10.12 -15.57
N LEU A 261 25.56 9.54 -14.66
CA LEU A 261 24.45 10.19 -13.95
C LEU A 261 24.82 10.53 -12.49
N ASN A 262 26.01 10.14 -12.02
CA ASN A 262 26.42 10.18 -10.60
C ASN A 262 25.31 9.67 -9.65
N LEU A 263 24.74 8.51 -9.98
CA LEU A 263 23.53 7.95 -9.36
C LEU A 263 23.82 6.56 -8.78
N VAL A 264 23.53 6.36 -7.49
CA VAL A 264 23.69 5.05 -6.83
C VAL A 264 22.34 4.41 -6.55
N LEU A 265 22.06 3.31 -7.25
CA LEU A 265 20.84 2.50 -7.11
C LEU A 265 21.08 1.35 -6.13
N VAL A 266 20.43 1.42 -4.95
CA VAL A 266 20.52 0.37 -3.92
C VAL A 266 19.22 -0.43 -3.84
N ASN A 267 19.24 -1.65 -4.37
CA ASN A 267 18.15 -2.61 -4.29
C ASN A 267 18.40 -3.59 -3.13
N LEU A 268 17.58 -3.55 -2.08
CA LEU A 268 17.75 -4.36 -0.88
C LEU A 268 16.46 -5.09 -0.51
N TYR A 269 16.56 -6.41 -0.34
CA TYR A 269 15.48 -7.25 0.17
C TYR A 269 15.76 -7.76 1.57
N ARG A 270 14.81 -7.53 2.49
CA ARG A 270 14.77 -8.13 3.83
C ARG A 270 13.41 -8.83 4.01
N PRO A 271 13.35 -10.17 4.15
CA PRO A 271 12.10 -10.90 4.29
C PRO A 271 11.41 -10.62 5.64
N PRO A 272 10.09 -10.85 5.71
CA PRO A 272 9.36 -10.79 6.98
C PRO A 272 9.97 -11.75 8.01
N ALA A 273 10.00 -11.32 9.27
CA ALA A 273 10.63 -12.02 10.40
C ALA A 273 12.15 -12.26 10.29
N CYS A 274 12.86 -11.69 9.30
CA CYS A 274 14.33 -11.65 9.32
C CYS A 274 14.85 -10.99 10.60
N GLU A 275 15.69 -11.68 11.35
CA GLU A 275 16.28 -11.16 12.59
C GLU A 275 17.32 -10.06 12.32
N ASN A 276 17.68 -9.30 13.37
CA ASN A 276 18.62 -8.19 13.22
C ASN A 276 20.07 -8.65 13.05
N GLU A 277 20.41 -9.87 13.47
CA GLU A 277 21.75 -10.46 13.27
C GLU A 277 22.10 -10.66 11.78
N TYR A 278 21.14 -11.05 10.94
CA TYR A 278 21.34 -11.13 9.48
C TYR A 278 21.27 -9.75 8.80
N PHE A 279 20.47 -8.82 9.33
CA PHE A 279 20.32 -7.51 8.70
C PHE A 279 21.48 -6.54 8.99
N ARG A 280 22.06 -6.60 10.19
CA ARG A 280 23.10 -5.65 10.61
C ARG A 280 24.39 -5.71 9.78
N PRO A 281 24.99 -6.88 9.46
CA PRO A 281 26.21 -6.95 8.66
C PRO A 281 26.04 -6.36 7.25
N ILE A 282 24.89 -6.60 6.62
CA ILE A 282 24.57 -6.04 5.30
C ILE A 282 24.45 -4.51 5.35
N ILE A 283 23.79 -3.98 6.38
CA ILE A 283 23.71 -2.52 6.57
C ILE A 283 25.09 -1.93 6.89
N THR A 284 25.92 -2.57 7.72
CA THR A 284 27.28 -2.07 7.98
C THR A 284 28.18 -2.10 6.74
N LYS A 285 28.04 -3.09 5.84
CA LYS A 285 28.71 -3.07 4.52
C LYS A 285 28.20 -1.92 3.64
N LEU A 286 26.90 -1.66 3.63
CA LEU A 286 26.29 -0.58 2.85
C LEU A 286 26.64 0.81 3.41
N ASP A 287 26.63 1.00 4.72
CA ASP A 287 27.02 2.26 5.38
C ASP A 287 28.48 2.58 5.05
N ALA A 288 29.39 1.60 5.19
CA ALA A 288 30.80 1.76 4.84
C ALA A 288 31.03 2.03 3.34
N LEU A 289 30.23 1.44 2.44
CA LEU A 289 30.24 1.80 1.01
C LEU A 289 29.85 3.26 0.81
N LEU A 290 28.74 3.71 1.42
CA LEU A 290 28.24 5.08 1.28
C LEU A 290 29.23 6.12 1.86
N GLU A 291 29.95 5.78 2.92
CA GLU A 291 31.01 6.62 3.52
C GLU A 291 32.27 6.75 2.62
N ASN A 292 32.50 5.81 1.70
CA ASN A 292 33.67 5.82 0.80
C ASN A 292 33.35 6.35 -0.62
N LEU A 293 32.13 6.80 -0.89
CA LEU A 293 31.79 7.39 -2.19
C LEU A 293 32.49 8.74 -2.40
N SER A 294 33.20 8.87 -3.52
CA SER A 294 33.96 10.07 -3.88
C SER A 294 33.05 11.29 -4.06
N SER A 295 33.51 12.45 -3.57
CA SER A 295 32.82 13.73 -3.79
C SER A 295 32.93 14.17 -5.27
N PRO A 296 31.87 14.73 -5.91
CA PRO A 296 30.56 15.07 -5.33
C PRO A 296 29.70 13.83 -5.05
N MET A 297 29.17 13.75 -3.82
CA MET A 297 28.37 12.61 -3.35
C MET A 297 27.20 12.32 -4.32
N PRO A 298 27.06 11.09 -4.82
CA PRO A 298 26.03 10.74 -5.79
C PRO A 298 24.61 10.82 -5.21
N GLU A 299 23.61 10.97 -6.08
CA GLU A 299 22.22 10.95 -5.65
C GLU A 299 21.81 9.53 -5.20
N LEU A 300 21.14 9.43 -4.03
CA LEU A 300 20.82 8.15 -3.39
C LEU A 300 19.30 7.90 -3.34
N ALA A 301 18.78 7.25 -4.39
CA ALA A 301 17.36 6.97 -4.56
C ALA A 301 16.85 5.77 -3.71
N CYS A 302 16.73 5.93 -2.38
CA CYS A 302 16.25 4.87 -1.49
C CYS A 302 14.70 4.85 -1.32
N TYR A 303 13.99 4.21 -2.26
CA TYR A 303 12.51 4.17 -2.21
C TYR A 303 11.96 3.13 -1.22
N LYS A 304 11.09 3.57 -0.31
CA LYS A 304 10.29 2.72 0.58
C LYS A 304 8.84 3.19 0.60
N ALA A 305 7.99 2.55 -0.20
CA ALA A 305 6.55 2.81 -0.32
C ALA A 305 5.91 3.08 1.08
N PRO A 306 5.48 4.32 1.37
CA PRO A 306 5.26 4.74 2.75
C PRO A 306 3.91 4.23 3.29
N ILE A 307 3.91 3.02 3.88
CA ILE A 307 2.72 2.43 4.53
C ILE A 307 2.03 3.50 5.42
N PRO A 308 0.72 3.75 5.27
CA PRO A 308 0.00 4.80 5.99
C PRO A 308 0.22 4.80 7.51
N ARG A 309 0.21 6.00 8.11
CA ARG A 309 0.61 6.22 9.52
C ARG A 309 -0.37 5.58 10.51
N ASP A 310 -1.66 5.57 10.18
CA ASP A 310 -2.73 4.85 10.89
C ASP A 310 -2.47 3.33 10.86
N ARG A 311 -2.20 2.75 9.69
CA ARG A 311 -1.91 1.31 9.51
C ARG A 311 -0.65 0.91 10.26
N LYS A 312 0.42 1.70 10.15
CA LYS A 312 1.65 1.54 10.96
C LYS A 312 1.33 1.55 12.46
N ALA A 313 0.40 2.39 12.94
CA ALA A 313 0.00 2.42 14.35
C ALA A 313 -0.86 1.20 14.76
N ILE A 314 -1.81 0.79 13.92
CA ILE A 314 -2.66 -0.40 14.13
C ILE A 314 -1.78 -1.67 14.18
N MET A 315 -0.91 -1.87 13.19
CA MET A 315 0.03 -2.99 13.15
C MET A 315 0.93 -3.03 14.39
N ARG A 316 1.47 -1.88 14.83
CA ARG A 316 2.27 -1.79 16.07
C ARG A 316 1.48 -2.13 17.33
N LYS A 317 0.19 -1.74 17.42
CA LYS A 317 -0.70 -2.16 18.53
C LYS A 317 -0.92 -3.67 18.50
N ARG A 318 -1.23 -4.23 17.33
CA ARG A 318 -1.47 -5.67 17.13
C ARG A 318 -0.24 -6.50 17.53
N SER A 319 0.95 -6.13 17.06
CA SER A 319 2.21 -6.79 17.44
C SER A 319 2.47 -6.77 18.95
N LYS A 320 2.16 -5.66 19.64
CA LYS A 320 2.28 -5.58 21.11
C LYS A 320 1.29 -6.50 21.84
N LEU A 321 0.07 -6.66 21.33
CA LEU A 321 -0.91 -7.59 21.90
C LEU A 321 -0.51 -9.05 21.70
N HIS A 322 -0.11 -9.48 20.50
CA HIS A 322 0.42 -10.84 20.31
C HIS A 322 1.63 -11.11 21.20
N SER A 323 2.52 -10.13 21.38
CA SER A 323 3.66 -10.31 22.29
C SER A 323 3.26 -10.43 23.75
N ARG A 324 2.14 -9.84 24.19
CA ARG A 324 1.57 -10.07 25.53
C ARG A 324 0.87 -11.42 25.64
N ILE A 325 0.07 -11.80 24.64
CA ILE A 325 -0.63 -13.10 24.57
C ILE A 325 0.34 -14.28 24.74
N ARG A 326 1.53 -14.20 24.12
CA ARG A 326 2.59 -15.22 24.25
C ARG A 326 3.21 -15.36 25.67
N HIS A 327 3.00 -14.39 26.56
CA HIS A 327 3.54 -14.40 27.93
C HIS A 327 2.42 -14.32 28.98
N CYS A 328 1.19 -14.69 28.61
CA CYS A 328 0.02 -14.57 29.47
C CYS A 328 -0.51 -15.95 29.87
N ASN A 329 -0.37 -16.26 31.16
CA ASN A 329 -0.80 -17.55 31.73
C ASN A 329 -2.28 -17.57 32.14
N ASN A 330 -2.94 -16.41 32.20
CA ASN A 330 -4.37 -16.30 32.52
C ASN A 330 -5.22 -16.36 31.25
N ASP A 331 -5.99 -17.43 31.06
CA ASP A 331 -6.84 -17.59 29.88
C ASP A 331 -7.94 -16.52 29.75
N HIS A 332 -8.39 -15.90 30.85
CA HIS A 332 -9.33 -14.77 30.78
C HIS A 332 -8.69 -13.54 30.11
N ASP A 333 -7.49 -13.16 30.55
CA ASP A 333 -6.77 -12.00 30.00
C ASP A 333 -6.30 -12.27 28.57
N LYS A 334 -5.95 -13.53 28.27
CA LYS A 334 -5.58 -14.02 26.94
C LYS A 334 -6.76 -13.86 25.95
N ARG A 335 -7.96 -14.33 26.30
CA ARG A 335 -9.20 -14.09 25.54
C ARG A 335 -9.44 -12.58 25.37
N SER A 336 -9.42 -11.84 26.47
CA SER A 336 -9.59 -10.38 26.45
C SER A 336 -8.55 -9.64 25.58
N MET A 337 -7.37 -10.21 25.33
CA MET A 337 -6.39 -9.68 24.39
C MET A 337 -6.60 -10.16 22.95
N GLN A 338 -7.16 -11.35 22.73
CA GLN A 338 -7.58 -11.84 21.41
C GLN A 338 -8.71 -10.96 20.84
N ASP A 339 -9.75 -10.63 21.62
CA ASP A 339 -10.82 -9.71 21.19
C ASP A 339 -10.30 -8.31 20.81
N LYS A 340 -9.14 -7.92 21.35
CA LYS A 340 -8.46 -6.64 21.07
C LYS A 340 -7.54 -6.74 19.85
N VAL A 341 -7.04 -7.93 19.50
CA VAL A 341 -6.37 -8.21 18.22
C VAL A 341 -7.40 -8.18 17.09
N GLU A 342 -8.50 -8.92 17.21
CA GLU A 342 -9.57 -8.97 16.20
C GLU A 342 -10.12 -7.57 15.87
N ARG A 343 -10.42 -6.77 16.90
CA ARG A 343 -10.86 -5.37 16.72
C ARG A 343 -9.83 -4.46 16.04
N LEU A 344 -8.53 -4.76 16.14
CA LEU A 344 -7.49 -4.06 15.36
C LEU A 344 -7.39 -4.58 13.92
N GLU A 345 -7.71 -5.84 13.68
CA GLU A 345 -7.75 -6.41 12.33
C GLU A 345 -8.96 -5.93 11.54
N GLU A 346 -10.14 -5.78 12.16
CA GLU A 346 -11.28 -5.14 11.50
C GLU A 346 -11.04 -3.63 11.28
N GLN A 347 -10.32 -2.93 12.17
CA GLN A 347 -9.82 -1.57 11.88
C GLN A 347 -8.85 -1.54 10.69
N LEU A 348 -8.00 -2.55 10.53
CA LEU A 348 -7.08 -2.65 9.39
C LEU A 348 -7.83 -2.95 8.09
N LYS A 349 -8.76 -3.92 8.09
CA LYS A 349 -9.66 -4.19 6.97
C LYS A 349 -10.46 -2.94 6.59
N LYS A 350 -11.04 -2.21 7.56
CA LYS A 350 -11.76 -0.95 7.31
C LYS A 350 -10.84 0.11 6.70
N SER A 351 -9.61 0.28 7.19
CA SER A 351 -8.63 1.19 6.57
C SER A 351 -8.31 0.80 5.12
N HIS A 352 -8.27 -0.50 4.79
CA HIS A 352 -8.13 -0.97 3.40
C HIS A 352 -9.39 -0.76 2.55
N ARG A 353 -10.60 -1.02 3.09
CA ARG A 353 -11.87 -0.73 2.41
C ARG A 353 -11.98 0.76 2.06
N CYS A 354 -11.70 1.67 3.01
CA CYS A 354 -11.78 3.11 2.78
C CYS A 354 -10.74 3.63 1.76
N GLU A 355 -9.53 3.06 1.73
CA GLU A 355 -8.55 3.37 0.67
C GLU A 355 -9.02 2.88 -0.70
N ARG A 356 -9.56 1.66 -0.79
CA ARG A 356 -10.20 1.18 -2.03
C ARG A 356 -11.31 2.14 -2.45
N THR A 357 -12.35 2.34 -1.64
CA THR A 357 -13.50 3.21 -1.95
C THR A 357 -13.06 4.57 -2.50
N ARG A 358 -12.11 5.25 -1.84
CA ARG A 358 -11.55 6.53 -2.30
C ARG A 358 -10.84 6.41 -3.66
N ASP A 359 -10.05 5.36 -3.86
CA ASP A 359 -9.36 5.08 -5.12
C ASP A 359 -10.35 4.72 -6.26
N GLU A 360 -11.54 4.17 -5.97
CA GLU A 360 -12.62 3.93 -6.97
C GLU A 360 -13.39 5.23 -7.26
N THR A 361 -13.72 6.04 -6.24
CA THR A 361 -14.34 7.36 -6.44
C THR A 361 -13.47 8.26 -7.33
N HIS A 362 -12.18 8.37 -7.01
CA HIS A 362 -11.21 9.09 -7.86
C HIS A 362 -11.12 8.48 -9.27
N ALA A 363 -11.27 7.16 -9.42
CA ALA A 363 -11.27 6.55 -10.75
C ALA A 363 -12.51 6.94 -11.55
N VAL A 364 -13.70 6.95 -10.94
CA VAL A 364 -14.95 7.42 -11.59
C VAL A 364 -14.82 8.88 -12.03
N GLU A 365 -14.34 9.76 -11.15
CA GLU A 365 -14.08 11.18 -11.45
C GLU A 365 -13.06 11.35 -12.60
N ALA A 366 -11.97 10.57 -12.58
CA ALA A 366 -10.95 10.61 -13.63
C ALA A 366 -11.40 9.99 -14.96
N ILE A 367 -12.32 9.00 -14.95
CA ILE A 367 -12.87 8.39 -16.16
C ILE A 367 -13.75 9.38 -16.94
N GLN A 368 -14.51 10.24 -16.24
CA GLN A 368 -15.35 11.28 -16.86
C GLN A 368 -14.53 12.28 -17.69
N THR A 369 -13.27 12.54 -17.30
CA THR A 369 -12.36 13.46 -18.01
C THR A 369 -11.37 12.73 -18.93
N ASN A 370 -11.06 11.46 -18.65
CA ASN A 370 -10.15 10.65 -19.44
C ASN A 370 -10.52 9.15 -19.37
N TYR A 371 -11.23 8.67 -20.39
CA TYR A 371 -11.66 7.27 -20.48
C TYR A 371 -10.51 6.24 -20.36
N LYS A 372 -9.26 6.60 -20.71
CA LYS A 372 -8.10 5.70 -20.56
C LYS A 372 -7.81 5.36 -19.09
N TYR A 373 -8.31 6.16 -18.14
CA TYR A 373 -8.22 5.87 -16.71
C TYR A 373 -9.02 4.61 -16.32
N PHE A 374 -10.04 4.22 -17.08
CA PHE A 374 -10.78 2.97 -16.87
C PHE A 374 -9.87 1.75 -16.99
N PHE A 375 -9.20 1.59 -18.13
CA PHE A 375 -8.26 0.49 -18.36
C PHE A 375 -7.10 0.49 -17.34
N LYS A 376 -6.64 1.67 -16.91
CA LYS A 376 -5.63 1.82 -15.85
C LYS A 376 -6.16 1.43 -14.46
N TYR A 377 -7.44 1.67 -14.16
CA TYR A 377 -8.09 1.20 -12.93
C TYR A 377 -8.30 -0.31 -12.94
N VAL A 378 -8.81 -0.86 -14.05
CA VAL A 378 -8.99 -2.30 -14.24
C VAL A 378 -7.65 -3.03 -14.19
N LYS A 379 -6.59 -2.54 -14.85
CA LYS A 379 -5.23 -3.13 -14.77
C LYS A 379 -4.56 -2.99 -13.38
N LYS A 380 -5.05 -2.09 -12.51
CA LYS A 380 -4.60 -1.97 -11.11
C LYS A 380 -5.24 -3.02 -10.19
N TRP A 381 -6.49 -3.43 -10.45
CA TRP A 381 -7.26 -4.26 -9.52
C TRP A 381 -7.71 -5.62 -10.07
N GLY A 382 -7.89 -5.75 -11.39
CA GLY A 382 -8.32 -6.96 -12.09
C GLY A 382 -7.28 -8.08 -12.12
N ILE A 383 -6.01 -7.79 -11.80
CA ILE A 383 -5.03 -8.83 -11.42
C ILE A 383 -5.30 -9.27 -9.98
N VAL A 384 -6.52 -9.75 -9.73
CA VAL A 384 -6.81 -10.58 -8.57
C VAL A 384 -6.18 -11.92 -8.86
N ASN A 385 -4.94 -12.11 -8.41
CA ASN A 385 -4.41 -13.45 -8.19
C ASN A 385 -5.25 -14.08 -7.07
N ALA A 386 -6.41 -14.60 -7.44
CA ALA A 386 -7.28 -15.35 -6.56
C ALA A 386 -6.50 -16.59 -6.12
N ALA A 387 -5.90 -16.51 -4.95
CA ALA A 387 -5.47 -17.69 -4.20
C ALA A 387 -6.76 -18.42 -3.82
N VAL A 388 -7.25 -19.23 -4.76
CA VAL A 388 -8.49 -20.00 -4.65
C VAL A 388 -8.46 -20.70 -3.30
N GLY A 389 -9.43 -20.38 -2.44
CA GLY A 389 -9.58 -21.06 -1.17
C GLY A 389 -9.75 -22.56 -1.40
N PRO A 390 -9.52 -23.42 -0.39
CA PRO A 390 -9.87 -24.83 -0.50
C PRO A 390 -11.34 -24.94 -0.98
N LEU A 391 -11.52 -25.37 -2.23
CA LEU A 391 -12.83 -25.41 -2.88
C LEU A 391 -13.72 -26.36 -2.10
N VAL A 392 -14.93 -25.93 -1.73
CA VAL A 392 -15.88 -26.77 -1.00
C VAL A 392 -17.02 -27.22 -1.90
N ASN A 393 -17.56 -28.42 -1.62
CA ASN A 393 -18.82 -28.86 -2.21
C ASN A 393 -20.02 -28.14 -1.55
N THR A 394 -21.22 -28.44 -2.03
CA THR A 394 -22.51 -27.99 -1.46
C THR A 394 -22.65 -28.29 0.04
N ASP A 395 -21.92 -29.30 0.52
CA ASP A 395 -21.98 -29.86 1.86
C ASP A 395 -20.89 -29.30 2.80
N GLY A 396 -20.01 -28.42 2.27
CA GLY A 396 -18.95 -27.74 3.01
C GLY A 396 -17.60 -28.49 3.10
N GLU A 397 -17.48 -29.66 2.46
CA GLU A 397 -16.26 -30.48 2.44
C GLU A 397 -15.27 -30.06 1.36
N VAL A 398 -13.97 -30.14 1.65
CA VAL A 398 -12.92 -29.71 0.71
C VAL A 398 -12.75 -30.68 -0.47
N ILE A 399 -13.06 -30.19 -1.67
CA ILE A 399 -12.89 -30.85 -2.96
C ILE A 399 -11.38 -30.95 -3.28
N ASN A 400 -10.82 -32.14 -3.10
CA ASN A 400 -9.44 -32.46 -3.45
C ASN A 400 -9.28 -33.12 -4.84
N ASN A 401 -10.39 -33.42 -5.54
CA ASN A 401 -10.40 -34.14 -6.81
C ASN A 401 -10.44 -33.20 -8.02
N LEU A 402 -9.43 -33.26 -8.89
CA LEU A 402 -9.33 -32.42 -10.10
C LEU A 402 -10.57 -32.50 -11.01
N HIS A 403 -11.24 -33.66 -11.11
CA HIS A 403 -12.41 -33.84 -11.96
C HIS A 403 -13.69 -33.16 -11.40
N GLN A 404 -13.72 -32.88 -10.10
CA GLN A 404 -14.76 -32.05 -9.49
C GLN A 404 -14.41 -30.56 -9.62
N ILE A 405 -13.14 -30.19 -9.40
CA ILE A 405 -12.61 -28.83 -9.60
C ILE A 405 -12.84 -28.33 -11.03
N SER A 406 -12.69 -29.20 -12.04
CA SER A 406 -12.92 -28.83 -13.44
C SER A 406 -14.39 -28.62 -13.83
N LYS A 407 -15.35 -28.97 -12.96
CA LYS A 407 -16.79 -28.74 -13.19
C LYS A 407 -17.27 -27.39 -12.65
N THR A 408 -16.70 -26.90 -11.55
CA THR A 408 -17.15 -25.65 -10.90
C THR A 408 -16.53 -24.39 -11.52
N LYS A 409 -15.28 -24.45 -12.00
CA LYS A 409 -14.51 -23.25 -12.38
C LYS A 409 -14.90 -22.58 -13.72
N VAL A 410 -16.06 -22.88 -14.29
CA VAL A 410 -16.51 -22.41 -15.62
C VAL A 410 -17.82 -21.61 -15.56
N SER A 411 -18.47 -21.51 -14.40
CA SER A 411 -19.81 -20.91 -14.25
C SER A 411 -19.88 -19.55 -13.54
N GLU A 412 -18.84 -19.14 -12.79
CA GLU A 412 -18.89 -17.92 -11.94
C GLU A 412 -17.92 -16.81 -12.36
N GLU A 413 -16.80 -17.13 -13.02
CA GLU A 413 -15.92 -16.13 -13.65
C GLU A 413 -16.29 -16.02 -15.15
N SER A 414 -16.30 -14.80 -15.72
CA SER A 414 -16.41 -14.52 -17.17
C SER A 414 -17.78 -14.60 -17.89
N VAL A 415 -18.92 -14.34 -17.24
CA VAL A 415 -20.19 -14.03 -17.98
C VAL A 415 -20.33 -12.53 -18.27
N ILE A 416 -19.96 -11.66 -17.32
CA ILE A 416 -20.11 -10.19 -17.46
C ILE A 416 -19.03 -9.60 -18.37
N ASP A 417 -17.79 -10.11 -18.33
CA ASP A 417 -16.67 -9.55 -19.10
C ASP A 417 -16.82 -9.74 -20.63
N LEU A 418 -17.69 -10.66 -21.07
CA LEU A 418 -18.00 -10.89 -22.49
C LEU A 418 -18.98 -9.87 -23.08
N GLN A 419 -19.59 -9.00 -22.28
CA GLN A 419 -20.62 -8.04 -22.72
C GLN A 419 -20.13 -6.95 -23.71
N TYR A 420 -18.82 -6.87 -23.96
CA TYR A 420 -18.18 -5.90 -24.85
C TYR A 420 -17.43 -6.54 -26.03
N ALA A 421 -17.61 -7.84 -26.29
CA ALA A 421 -17.15 -8.48 -27.51
C ALA A 421 -18.27 -8.44 -28.56
N ASP A 422 -18.05 -7.78 -29.69
CA ASP A 422 -19.05 -7.70 -30.78
C ASP A 422 -19.37 -9.09 -31.38
N ASP A 423 -18.38 -9.98 -31.43
CA ASP A 423 -18.51 -11.39 -31.82
C ASP A 423 -18.18 -12.31 -30.62
N ALA A 424 -19.21 -12.78 -29.91
CA ALA A 424 -19.08 -13.70 -28.78
C ALA A 424 -19.72 -15.08 -29.09
N ALA A 425 -18.96 -16.16 -28.93
CA ALA A 425 -19.41 -17.53 -29.21
C ALA A 425 -19.46 -18.40 -27.94
N TYR A 426 -20.60 -19.05 -27.72
CA TYR A 426 -20.82 -19.98 -26.60
C TYR A 426 -20.85 -21.43 -27.10
N VAL A 427 -20.05 -22.31 -26.49
CA VAL A 427 -19.89 -23.71 -26.95
C VAL A 427 -20.38 -24.68 -25.88
N GLY A 428 -21.34 -25.55 -26.24
CA GLY A 428 -21.84 -26.63 -25.39
C GLY A 428 -21.50 -28.01 -25.96
N CYS A 429 -21.04 -28.93 -25.11
CA CYS A 429 -20.73 -30.31 -25.51
C CYS A 429 -21.96 -31.21 -25.73
N THR A 430 -23.15 -30.73 -25.37
CA THR A 430 -24.46 -31.35 -25.65
C THR A 430 -25.47 -30.23 -25.88
N ALA A 431 -26.57 -30.50 -26.59
CA ALA A 431 -27.63 -29.52 -26.81
C ALA A 431 -28.25 -29.02 -25.49
N GLU A 432 -28.53 -29.93 -24.55
CA GLU A 432 -29.02 -29.56 -23.21
C GLU A 432 -28.09 -28.56 -22.50
N ARG A 433 -26.77 -28.80 -22.54
CA ARG A 433 -25.79 -27.92 -21.89
C ARG A 433 -25.61 -26.59 -22.61
N LEU A 434 -25.73 -26.55 -23.95
CA LEU A 434 -25.77 -25.29 -24.68
C LEU A 434 -27.02 -24.48 -24.29
N GLN A 435 -28.20 -25.10 -24.24
CA GLN A 435 -29.44 -24.44 -23.81
C GLN A 435 -29.35 -23.92 -22.36
N GLN A 436 -28.78 -24.70 -21.43
CA GLN A 436 -28.51 -24.26 -20.06
C GLN A 436 -27.57 -23.03 -20.03
N THR A 437 -26.54 -23.03 -20.87
CA THR A 437 -25.60 -21.90 -20.99
C THR A 437 -26.30 -20.65 -21.52
N LEU A 438 -27.09 -20.77 -22.59
CA LEU A 438 -27.86 -19.66 -23.16
C LEU A 438 -28.86 -19.08 -22.15
N ASN A 439 -29.51 -19.92 -21.34
CA ASN A 439 -30.41 -19.46 -20.26
C ASN A 439 -29.67 -18.63 -19.20
N VAL A 440 -28.48 -19.08 -18.76
CA VAL A 440 -27.67 -18.37 -17.76
C VAL A 440 -27.14 -17.03 -18.30
N VAL A 441 -26.69 -17.00 -19.56
CA VAL A 441 -26.25 -15.75 -20.21
C VAL A 441 -27.42 -14.79 -20.37
N ALA A 442 -28.59 -15.27 -20.83
CA ALA A 442 -29.79 -14.46 -20.98
C ALA A 442 -30.26 -13.83 -19.66
N ASP A 443 -30.31 -14.61 -18.58
CA ASP A 443 -30.72 -14.09 -17.28
C ASP A 443 -29.66 -13.16 -16.66
N THR A 444 -28.37 -13.43 -16.85
CA THR A 444 -27.28 -12.53 -16.40
C THR A 444 -27.35 -11.19 -17.12
N TYR A 445 -27.55 -11.20 -18.45
CA TYR A 445 -27.70 -9.98 -19.26
C TYR A 445 -28.96 -9.21 -18.82
N ARG A 446 -30.08 -9.91 -18.58
CA ARG A 446 -31.32 -9.32 -18.06
C ARG A 446 -31.10 -8.62 -16.71
N HIS A 447 -30.36 -9.24 -15.78
CA HIS A 447 -29.99 -8.62 -14.50
C HIS A 447 -29.06 -7.41 -14.65
N ALA A 448 -28.24 -7.36 -15.70
CA ALA A 448 -27.42 -6.20 -16.07
C ALA A 448 -28.21 -5.10 -16.84
N GLY A 449 -29.50 -5.30 -17.12
CA GLY A 449 -30.31 -4.37 -17.92
C GLY A 449 -30.11 -4.48 -19.43
N LEU A 450 -29.47 -5.56 -19.91
CA LEU A 450 -29.18 -5.84 -21.31
C LEU A 450 -30.14 -6.91 -21.86
N ASN A 451 -30.39 -6.89 -23.18
CA ASN A 451 -31.16 -7.91 -23.88
C ASN A 451 -30.32 -8.51 -25.02
N ILE A 452 -30.29 -9.84 -25.13
CA ILE A 452 -29.63 -10.52 -26.24
C ILE A 452 -30.44 -10.31 -27.52
N ASN A 453 -29.76 -9.94 -28.62
CA ASN A 453 -30.40 -9.76 -29.91
C ASN A 453 -30.60 -11.12 -30.60
N THR A 454 -31.74 -11.77 -30.33
CA THR A 454 -32.08 -13.08 -30.87
C THR A 454 -32.13 -13.11 -32.41
N THR A 455 -32.50 -12.00 -33.06
CA THR A 455 -32.48 -11.85 -34.53
C THR A 455 -31.07 -11.92 -35.13
N LYS A 456 -30.03 -11.55 -34.36
CA LYS A 456 -28.61 -11.68 -34.74
C LYS A 456 -27.93 -12.94 -34.18
N THR A 457 -28.59 -13.68 -33.28
CA THR A 457 -27.95 -14.81 -32.59
C THR A 457 -28.22 -16.10 -33.35
N GLU A 458 -27.18 -16.62 -34.01
CA GLU A 458 -27.23 -17.85 -34.79
C GLU A 458 -26.61 -19.03 -34.01
N VAL A 459 -27.05 -20.27 -34.32
CA VAL A 459 -26.50 -21.50 -33.73
C VAL A 459 -25.96 -22.42 -34.82
N LEU A 460 -24.74 -22.90 -34.64
CA LEU A 460 -24.08 -23.86 -35.52
C LEU A 460 -23.96 -25.22 -34.81
N SER A 461 -24.51 -26.27 -35.42
CA SER A 461 -24.23 -27.65 -34.98
C SER A 461 -23.00 -28.20 -35.71
N MET A 462 -22.08 -28.82 -34.96
CA MET A 462 -20.84 -29.41 -35.49
C MET A 462 -20.81 -30.95 -35.42
N THR A 463 -21.94 -31.60 -35.12
CA THR A 463 -22.02 -33.06 -35.05
C THR A 463 -22.35 -33.66 -36.42
N GLU A 464 -21.42 -34.45 -36.96
CA GLU A 464 -21.69 -35.40 -38.05
C GLU A 464 -22.07 -36.78 -37.49
N PRO A 465 -23.03 -37.51 -38.09
CA PRO A 465 -23.96 -37.05 -39.12
C PRO A 465 -24.99 -36.06 -38.55
N PRO A 466 -25.65 -35.25 -39.41
CA PRO A 466 -26.68 -34.32 -38.98
C PRO A 466 -27.93 -35.07 -38.48
N HIS A 467 -28.00 -35.28 -37.18
CA HIS A 467 -29.28 -35.47 -36.48
C HIS A 467 -30.17 -34.22 -36.65
N GLU A 468 -31.47 -34.37 -36.43
CA GLU A 468 -32.45 -33.30 -36.61
C GLU A 468 -32.03 -32.01 -35.84
N PRO A 469 -32.11 -30.83 -36.49
CA PRO A 469 -31.58 -29.59 -35.93
C PRO A 469 -32.31 -29.23 -34.64
N THR A 470 -31.61 -29.30 -33.52
CA THR A 470 -32.20 -28.99 -32.21
C THR A 470 -32.57 -27.51 -32.14
N SER A 471 -33.79 -27.21 -31.72
CA SER A 471 -34.22 -25.81 -31.51
C SER A 471 -33.69 -25.31 -30.17
N PHE A 472 -32.94 -24.20 -30.22
CA PHE A 472 -32.44 -23.48 -29.05
C PHE A 472 -33.24 -22.20 -28.86
N HIS A 473 -33.46 -21.78 -27.62
CA HIS A 473 -34.35 -20.67 -27.30
C HIS A 473 -33.69 -19.67 -26.35
N ILE A 474 -34.04 -18.39 -26.48
CA ILE A 474 -33.72 -17.33 -25.51
C ILE A 474 -35.00 -16.54 -25.28
N ASN A 475 -35.45 -16.45 -24.02
CA ASN A 475 -36.71 -15.80 -23.65
C ASN A 475 -37.90 -16.28 -24.53
N ASP A 476 -38.03 -17.61 -24.64
CA ASP A 476 -39.00 -18.34 -25.48
C ASP A 476 -38.94 -18.09 -27.00
N ILE A 477 -38.01 -17.25 -27.49
CA ILE A 477 -37.75 -17.04 -28.92
C ILE A 477 -36.75 -18.08 -29.41
N ALA A 478 -37.14 -18.87 -30.43
CA ALA A 478 -36.25 -19.82 -31.09
C ALA A 478 -35.14 -19.11 -31.90
N LEU A 479 -33.91 -19.62 -31.80
CA LEU A 479 -32.73 -19.12 -32.50
C LEU A 479 -32.58 -19.74 -33.88
N LYS A 480 -31.93 -19.00 -34.79
CA LYS A 480 -31.68 -19.44 -36.16
C LYS A 480 -30.53 -20.46 -36.20
N ASN A 481 -30.84 -21.72 -36.52
CA ASN A 481 -29.81 -22.71 -36.87
C ASN A 481 -29.17 -22.38 -38.23
N VAL A 482 -27.85 -22.53 -38.35
CA VAL A 482 -27.05 -22.32 -39.57
C VAL A 482 -26.04 -23.45 -39.78
N THR A 483 -25.60 -23.64 -41.02
CA THR A 483 -24.54 -24.62 -41.38
C THR A 483 -23.13 -24.02 -41.38
N HIS A 484 -23.03 -22.70 -41.32
CA HIS A 484 -21.80 -21.91 -41.22
C HIS A 484 -22.17 -20.51 -40.72
N PHE A 485 -21.29 -19.85 -39.96
CA PHE A 485 -21.47 -18.45 -39.60
C PHE A 485 -21.05 -17.54 -40.76
N THR A 486 -21.89 -16.57 -41.11
CA THR A 486 -21.56 -15.56 -42.13
C THR A 486 -20.88 -14.36 -41.46
N THR A 487 -19.55 -14.32 -41.47
CA THR A 487 -18.78 -13.20 -40.90
C THR A 487 -19.08 -11.90 -41.67
N SER A 488 -19.44 -10.83 -40.93
CA SER A 488 -19.93 -9.54 -41.46
C SER A 488 -18.87 -8.66 -42.18
N ALA A 489 -17.82 -9.27 -42.75
CA ALA A 489 -16.63 -8.61 -43.30
C ALA A 489 -16.80 -8.13 -44.76
N GLN A 490 -17.96 -7.55 -45.09
CA GLN A 490 -18.24 -6.90 -46.38
C GLN A 490 -19.02 -5.60 -46.19
N PHE A 491 -18.30 -4.57 -45.74
CA PHE A 491 -18.69 -3.15 -45.74
C PHE A 491 -17.44 -2.29 -46.02
#